data_AF-A0A5B1BXD8-F1
#
_entry.id   AF-A0A5B1BXD8-F1
#
_cell.length_a   1.000
_cell.length_b   1.000
_cell.length_c   1.000
_cell.angle_alpha   90.00
_cell.angle_beta   90.00
_cell.angle_gamma   90.00
#
_symmetry.space_group_name_H-M   'P 1'
#
loop_
_entity.id
_entity.type
_entity.pdbx_description
1 polymer ?
#
loop_
_entity_poly.entity_id
_entity_poly.type
_entity_poly.pdbx_seq_one_letter_code
_entity_poly.pdbx_strand_id
1 'polypeptide(L)'
;MVAVAPTLVARSHRSPSVRTHTAPSSNEKIANLVTTTRSTAASGLLLPSVTDFAQHTIDLARHNVVEGGRPFATVIVKNGQILAESANKVAQTNDPTAHAEILAIRAACLKLGTEHLVGTTIYVLAHPCPMCLGSLYYCSPDEVVFLTTRDDYEPHYVDDRKYFELATFYDEFAKDWQQRRLPMRYDPRPAAVDVYRLWQQRNGGDRRAAAGTAG
;
A
#
# COMPACT_ATOMS: atom_id res chain seq x y z
N MET A 1 51.20 -1.27 -39.63
CA MET A 1 51.93 -2.12 -38.67
C MET A 1 51.24 -1.98 -37.32
N VAL A 2 50.94 -2.98 -36.50
CA VAL A 2 50.68 -4.43 -36.61
C VAL A 2 49.73 -4.69 -35.42
N ALA A 3 48.66 -5.42 -35.67
CA ALA A 3 47.71 -5.92 -34.66
C ALA A 3 48.30 -7.08 -33.87
N VAL A 4 47.93 -7.26 -32.59
CA VAL A 4 47.71 -8.59 -31.99
C VAL A 4 46.73 -8.45 -30.80
N ALA A 5 45.60 -9.15 -30.89
CA ALA A 5 44.76 -9.53 -29.75
C ALA A 5 45.14 -10.94 -29.28
N PRO A 6 44.94 -11.32 -28.01
CA PRO A 6 44.87 -12.72 -27.63
C PRO A 6 43.43 -13.18 -27.33
N THR A 7 43.17 -14.37 -27.83
CA THR A 7 41.93 -15.16 -27.85
C THR A 7 41.56 -15.75 -26.48
N LEU A 8 40.25 -15.93 -26.28
CA LEU A 8 39.61 -16.64 -25.17
C LEU A 8 40.17 -18.04 -24.87
N VAL A 9 40.16 -18.42 -23.58
CA VAL A 9 39.96 -19.82 -23.17
C VAL A 9 38.83 -19.88 -22.15
N ALA A 10 37.68 -20.40 -22.58
CA ALA A 10 36.58 -20.79 -21.72
C ALA A 10 36.94 -22.10 -20.99
N ARG A 11 36.85 -22.13 -19.66
CA ARG A 11 36.89 -23.36 -18.87
C ARG A 11 35.51 -23.66 -18.32
N SER A 12 34.87 -24.69 -18.90
CA SER A 12 33.72 -25.36 -18.35
C SER A 12 34.14 -26.22 -17.15
N HIS A 13 33.66 -25.92 -15.94
CA HIS A 13 33.70 -26.86 -14.84
C HIS A 13 32.30 -27.42 -14.56
N ARG A 14 32.18 -28.72 -14.79
CA ARG A 14 31.03 -29.57 -14.49
C ARG A 14 30.81 -29.67 -12.98
N SER A 15 29.54 -29.65 -12.59
CA SER A 15 29.04 -29.97 -11.25
C SER A 15 29.27 -31.44 -10.88
N PRO A 16 29.56 -31.76 -9.61
CA PRO A 16 29.19 -33.04 -9.01
C PRO A 16 27.83 -32.94 -8.30
N SER A 17 27.02 -33.96 -8.53
CA SER A 17 25.67 -34.17 -8.01
C SER A 17 25.69 -34.90 -6.66
N VAL A 18 24.50 -34.94 -6.02
CA VAL A 18 24.03 -35.86 -4.95
C VAL A 18 24.59 -35.51 -3.54
N ARG A 19 23.79 -35.32 -2.48
CA ARG A 19 22.68 -36.16 -1.98
C ARG A 19 21.63 -35.36 -1.21
N THR A 20 20.38 -35.61 -1.55
CA THR A 20 19.19 -35.35 -0.73
C THR A 20 19.18 -36.32 0.45
N HIS A 21 19.16 -35.80 1.68
CA HIS A 21 18.79 -36.57 2.86
C HIS A 21 17.37 -36.21 3.26
N THR A 22 16.44 -37.14 3.02
CA THR A 22 15.11 -37.18 3.62
C THR A 22 14.98 -38.46 4.43
N ALA A 23 14.67 -38.35 5.73
CA ALA A 23 13.96 -39.33 6.57
C ALA A 23 13.88 -38.79 8.01
N PRO A 24 12.95 -39.26 8.87
CA PRO A 24 11.51 -39.32 8.66
C PRO A 24 10.75 -38.58 9.78
N SER A 25 9.46 -38.30 9.52
CA SER A 25 8.46 -37.85 10.48
C SER A 25 8.16 -38.91 11.53
N SER A 26 8.23 -38.57 12.82
CA SER A 26 7.71 -39.41 13.90
C SER A 26 6.28 -38.99 14.26
N ASN A 27 5.38 -39.84 13.78
CA ASN A 27 3.98 -40.05 14.12
C ASN A 27 3.50 -39.63 15.52
N GLU A 28 2.30 -39.04 15.48
CA GLU A 28 1.09 -39.54 16.15
C GLU A 28 1.31 -40.34 17.44
N LYS A 29 0.96 -39.72 18.57
CA LYS A 29 0.44 -40.43 19.74
C LYS A 29 -1.03 -40.09 19.95
N ILE A 30 -1.82 -41.01 19.44
CA ILE A 30 -3.14 -41.50 19.84
C ILE A 30 -3.60 -41.10 21.26
N ALA A 31 -4.71 -40.35 21.25
CA ALA A 31 -6.03 -40.62 21.87
C ALA A 31 -6.27 -40.68 23.39
N ASN A 32 -7.42 -40.08 23.71
CA ASN A 32 -8.41 -40.40 24.74
C ASN A 32 -8.20 -39.91 26.17
N LEU A 33 -8.96 -38.86 26.52
CA LEU A 33 -9.97 -39.01 27.57
C LEU A 33 -11.17 -38.09 27.32
N VAL A 34 -12.27 -38.72 26.91
CA VAL A 34 -13.61 -38.12 26.89
C VAL A 34 -14.12 -38.12 28.32
N THR A 35 -14.37 -36.95 28.89
CA THR A 35 -15.24 -36.79 30.07
C THR A 35 -16.35 -35.82 29.75
N THR A 36 -17.54 -36.40 29.67
CA THR A 36 -18.86 -35.81 29.55
C THR A 36 -19.12 -34.74 30.60
N THR A 37 -19.44 -33.52 30.17
CA THR A 37 -20.35 -32.64 30.92
C THR A 37 -21.39 -32.06 29.95
N ARG A 38 -22.65 -32.43 30.15
CA ARG A 38 -23.81 -31.78 29.54
C ARG A 38 -24.07 -30.49 30.31
N SER A 39 -24.15 -29.35 29.63
CA SER A 39 -24.90 -28.20 30.13
C SER A 39 -25.40 -27.33 28.97
N THR A 40 -26.73 -27.39 28.81
CA THR A 40 -27.64 -26.37 28.27
C THR A 40 -27.29 -25.71 26.92
N ALA A 41 -28.00 -26.17 25.88
CA ALA A 41 -28.22 -25.42 24.66
C ALA A 41 -28.96 -24.12 24.97
N ALA A 42 -28.29 -22.98 24.78
CA ALA A 42 -28.94 -21.69 24.60
C ALA A 42 -29.19 -21.48 23.11
N SER A 43 -30.45 -21.17 22.78
CA SER A 43 -30.95 -20.84 21.45
C SER A 43 -30.04 -19.90 20.68
N GLY A 44 -29.86 -20.22 19.40
CA GLY A 44 -29.23 -19.35 18.44
C GLY A 44 -29.95 -18.01 18.30
N LEU A 45 -29.14 -16.96 18.29
CA LEU A 45 -29.17 -15.91 17.28
C LEU A 45 -27.70 -15.48 17.10
N LEU A 46 -26.96 -16.18 16.22
CA LEU A 46 -25.72 -15.63 15.68
C LEU A 46 -26.14 -14.49 14.76
N LEU A 47 -26.23 -13.28 15.32
CA LEU A 47 -26.09 -12.08 14.50
C LEU A 47 -24.74 -12.21 13.79
N PRO A 48 -24.65 -11.99 12.45
CA PRO A 48 -23.34 -11.89 11.83
C PRO A 48 -22.58 -10.82 12.60
N SER A 49 -21.39 -11.17 13.10
CA SER A 49 -20.47 -10.20 13.67
C SER A 49 -20.22 -9.15 12.59
N VAL A 50 -20.97 -8.04 12.63
CA VAL A 50 -20.72 -6.88 11.78
C VAL A 50 -19.36 -6.39 12.27
N THR A 51 -18.33 -6.72 11.49
CA THR A 51 -16.97 -6.33 11.84
C THR A 51 -16.92 -4.81 11.79
N ASP A 52 -16.63 -4.19 12.93
CA ASP A 52 -16.40 -2.75 13.01
C ASP A 52 -15.02 -2.45 12.40
N PHE A 53 -15.01 -2.09 11.12
CA PHE A 53 -13.79 -1.79 10.39
C PHE A 53 -13.10 -0.52 10.88
N ALA A 54 -13.85 0.42 11.48
CA ALA A 54 -13.27 1.60 12.09
C ALA A 54 -12.48 1.21 13.35
N GLN A 55 -13.09 0.42 14.24
CA GLN A 55 -12.39 -0.09 15.43
C GLN A 55 -11.19 -0.96 15.05
N HIS A 56 -11.31 -1.82 14.04
CA HIS A 56 -10.19 -2.62 13.55
C HIS A 56 -9.04 -1.75 13.02
N THR A 57 -9.35 -0.65 12.33
CA THR A 57 -8.34 0.33 11.88
C THR A 57 -7.59 0.96 13.06
N ILE A 58 -8.32 1.30 14.14
CA ILE A 58 -7.72 1.84 15.37
C ILE A 58 -6.81 0.81 16.03
N ASP A 59 -7.25 -0.44 16.14
CA ASP A 59 -6.50 -1.50 16.78
C ASP A 59 -5.22 -1.84 16.01
N LEU A 60 -5.29 -1.85 14.68
CA LEU A 60 -4.13 -2.04 13.80
C LEU A 60 -3.10 -0.92 13.97
N ALA A 61 -3.54 0.35 14.06
CA ALA A 61 -2.65 1.47 14.32
C ALA A 61 -2.01 1.37 15.71
N ARG A 62 -2.79 1.01 16.74
CA ARG A 62 -2.29 0.82 18.10
C ARG A 62 -1.22 -0.26 18.17
N HIS A 63 -1.46 -1.39 17.51
CA HIS A 63 -0.48 -2.47 17.43
C HIS A 63 0.82 -2.00 16.77
N ASN A 64 0.73 -1.26 15.67
CA ASN A 64 1.91 -0.74 14.98
C ASN A 64 2.74 0.23 15.83
N VAL A 65 2.10 1.04 16.69
CA VAL A 65 2.81 1.90 17.65
C VAL A 65 3.60 1.06 18.65
N VAL A 66 3.01 -0.01 19.18
CA VAL A 66 3.70 -0.95 20.09
C VAL A 66 4.92 -1.59 19.42
N GLU A 67 4.86 -1.84 18.11
CA GLU A 67 5.98 -2.33 17.30
C GLU A 67 7.03 -1.27 16.92
N GLY A 68 6.89 -0.02 17.40
CA GLY A 68 7.81 1.08 17.09
C GLY A 68 7.51 1.82 15.78
N GLY A 69 6.33 1.61 15.20
CA GLY A 69 5.84 2.30 14.01
C GLY A 69 5.09 3.59 14.30
N ARG A 70 4.78 4.34 13.23
CA ARG A 70 3.96 5.57 13.32
C ARG A 70 2.46 5.23 13.50
N PRO A 71 1.67 6.08 14.15
CA PRO A 71 0.28 5.79 14.54
C PRO A 71 -0.70 5.96 13.38
N PHE A 72 -0.55 5.19 12.29
CA PHE A 72 -1.49 5.23 11.16
C PHE A 72 -1.75 3.83 10.63
N ALA A 73 -2.99 3.59 10.23
CA ALA A 73 -3.44 2.36 9.63
C ALA A 73 -4.53 2.59 8.58
N THR A 74 -4.69 1.61 7.70
CA THR A 74 -5.69 1.60 6.64
C THR A 74 -6.24 0.21 6.45
N VAL A 75 -7.56 0.11 6.31
CA VAL A 75 -8.30 -1.12 6.04
C VAL A 75 -9.17 -0.89 4.80
N ILE A 76 -8.98 -1.73 3.78
CA ILE A 76 -9.75 -1.68 2.53
C ILE A 76 -10.78 -2.81 2.58
N VAL A 77 -12.06 -2.44 2.45
CA VAL A 77 -13.18 -3.37 2.56
C VAL A 77 -13.86 -3.53 1.21
N LYS A 78 -14.16 -4.77 0.82
CA LYS A 78 -14.96 -5.09 -0.37
C LYS A 78 -16.00 -6.14 0.01
N ASN A 79 -17.27 -5.91 -0.32
CA ASN A 79 -18.37 -6.82 -0.01
C ASN A 79 -18.45 -7.23 1.47
N GLY A 80 -18.21 -6.29 2.39
CA GLY A 80 -18.24 -6.55 3.84
C GLY A 80 -17.08 -7.40 4.36
N GLN A 81 -15.99 -7.55 3.60
CA GLN A 81 -14.79 -8.28 4.00
C GLN A 81 -13.53 -7.44 3.79
N ILE A 82 -12.53 -7.63 4.64
CA ILE A 82 -11.22 -6.99 4.48
C ILE A 82 -10.55 -7.55 3.23
N LEU A 83 -10.36 -6.70 2.22
CA LEU A 83 -9.62 -7.01 1.00
C LEU A 83 -8.12 -6.97 1.26
N ALA A 84 -7.66 -5.89 1.89
CA ALA A 84 -6.28 -5.65 2.29
C ALA A 84 -6.23 -4.65 3.45
N GLU A 85 -5.15 -4.65 4.21
CA GLU A 85 -4.91 -3.72 5.29
C GLU A 85 -3.42 -3.48 5.48
N SER A 86 -3.06 -2.35 6.06
CA SER A 86 -1.68 -2.07 6.43
C SER A 86 -1.60 -1.01 7.52
N ALA A 87 -0.54 -1.06 8.30
CA ALA A 87 -0.11 0.04 9.15
C ALA A 87 1.03 0.81 8.48
N ASN A 88 1.31 2.03 8.93
CA ASN A 88 2.46 2.80 8.45
C ASN A 88 3.76 2.09 8.81
N LYS A 89 4.61 1.83 7.81
CA LYS A 89 5.90 1.15 7.99
C LYS A 89 7.12 2.05 7.73
N VAL A 90 6.94 3.37 7.63
CA VAL A 90 8.03 4.33 7.30
C VAL A 90 9.25 4.16 8.21
N ALA A 91 9.03 4.11 9.53
CA ALA A 91 10.11 3.99 10.50
C ALA A 91 10.79 2.61 10.45
N GLN A 92 10.01 1.56 10.16
CA GLN A 92 10.49 0.19 10.14
C GLN A 92 11.23 -0.18 8.84
N THR A 93 10.92 0.48 7.72
CA THR A 93 11.47 0.14 6.40
C THR A 93 12.40 1.20 5.82
N ASN A 94 12.52 2.36 6.46
CA ASN A 94 13.21 3.53 5.92
C ASN A 94 12.67 3.98 4.54
N ASP A 95 11.41 3.65 4.24
CA ASP A 95 10.72 4.07 3.02
C ASP A 95 9.75 5.22 3.37
N PRO A 96 10.02 6.47 2.95
CA PRO A 96 9.13 7.59 3.24
C PRO A 96 7.75 7.47 2.58
N THR A 97 7.58 6.55 1.62
CA THR A 97 6.31 6.29 0.92
C THR A 97 5.50 5.17 1.55
N ALA A 98 6.05 4.45 2.55
CA ALA A 98 5.40 3.32 3.23
C ALA A 98 4.30 3.76 4.23
N HIS A 99 3.44 4.68 3.80
CA HIS A 99 2.22 5.07 4.49
C HIS A 99 1.19 3.94 4.42
N ALA A 100 0.33 3.88 5.42
CA ALA A 100 -0.66 2.81 5.56
C ALA A 100 -1.56 2.71 4.30
N GLU A 101 -2.01 3.84 3.78
CA GLU A 101 -2.88 3.93 2.61
C GLU A 101 -2.17 3.37 1.36
N ILE A 102 -0.92 3.78 1.15
CA ILE A 102 -0.11 3.34 0.01
C ILE A 102 0.12 1.82 0.05
N LEU A 103 0.48 1.29 1.21
CA LEU A 103 0.76 -0.13 1.36
C LEU A 103 -0.51 -0.98 1.20
N ALA A 104 -1.63 -0.55 1.79
CA ALA A 104 -2.91 -1.24 1.65
C ALA A 104 -3.41 -1.21 0.20
N ILE A 105 -3.33 -0.07 -0.49
CA ILE A 105 -3.69 0.06 -1.91
C ILE A 105 -2.83 -0.88 -2.77
N ARG A 106 -1.51 -0.87 -2.58
CA ARG A 106 -0.59 -1.78 -3.32
C ARG A 106 -0.99 -3.24 -3.13
N ALA A 107 -1.25 -3.67 -1.89
CA ALA A 107 -1.67 -5.03 -1.59
C ALA A 107 -3.03 -5.39 -2.23
N ALA A 108 -4.02 -4.49 -2.17
CA ALA A 108 -5.32 -4.68 -2.79
C ALA A 108 -5.25 -4.79 -4.31
N CYS A 109 -4.52 -3.88 -4.96
CA CYS A 109 -4.35 -3.88 -6.41
C CYS A 109 -3.64 -5.15 -6.91
N LEU A 110 -2.60 -5.60 -6.21
CA LEU A 110 -1.93 -6.88 -6.53
C LEU A 110 -2.88 -8.07 -6.38
N LYS A 111 -3.70 -8.09 -5.32
CA LYS A 111 -4.67 -9.16 -5.08
C LYS A 111 -5.78 -9.21 -6.13
N LEU A 112 -6.22 -8.06 -6.63
CA LEU A 112 -7.28 -7.97 -7.64
C LEU A 112 -6.78 -7.99 -9.09
N GLY A 113 -5.48 -7.78 -9.32
CA GLY A 113 -4.91 -7.67 -10.67
C GLY A 113 -5.37 -6.42 -11.43
N THR A 114 -5.67 -5.33 -10.72
CA THR A 114 -6.16 -4.06 -11.28
C THR A 114 -5.62 -2.88 -10.48
N GLU A 115 -5.54 -1.70 -11.10
CA GLU A 115 -5.23 -0.43 -10.42
C GLU A 115 -6.47 0.28 -9.86
N HIS A 116 -7.67 -0.22 -10.19
CA HIS A 116 -8.94 0.34 -9.74
C HIS A 116 -9.53 -0.45 -8.56
N LEU A 117 -9.92 0.25 -7.51
CA LEU A 117 -10.54 -0.26 -6.29
C LEU A 117 -12.03 0.14 -6.20
N VAL A 118 -12.71 0.29 -7.35
CA VAL A 118 -14.18 0.48 -7.40
C VAL A 118 -14.89 -0.65 -6.67
N GLY A 119 -15.98 -0.31 -5.96
CA GLY A 119 -16.72 -1.23 -5.11
C GLY A 119 -16.07 -1.45 -3.74
N THR A 120 -15.16 -0.56 -3.31
CA THR A 120 -14.52 -0.63 -1.99
C THR A 120 -14.79 0.58 -1.13
N THR A 121 -14.85 0.36 0.18
CA THR A 121 -14.77 1.42 1.21
C THR A 121 -13.41 1.33 1.87
N ILE A 122 -12.70 2.45 1.97
CA ILE A 122 -11.36 2.52 2.57
C ILE A 122 -11.44 3.28 3.89
N TYR A 123 -11.15 2.59 4.99
CA TYR A 123 -11.05 3.18 6.32
C TYR A 123 -9.60 3.60 6.57
N VAL A 124 -9.40 4.87 6.92
CA VAL A 124 -8.08 5.43 7.25
C VAL A 124 -8.14 6.06 8.64
N LEU A 125 -7.09 5.89 9.44
CA LEU A 125 -7.11 6.43 10.80
C LEU A 125 -7.22 7.96 10.82
N ALA A 126 -6.52 8.63 9.92
CA ALA A 126 -6.42 10.09 9.88
C ALA A 126 -6.78 10.61 8.49
N HIS A 127 -7.25 11.86 8.42
CA HIS A 127 -7.42 12.55 7.14
C HIS A 127 -6.14 12.40 6.29
N PRO A 128 -6.24 11.88 5.04
CA PRO A 128 -5.08 11.49 4.26
C PRO A 128 -4.14 12.68 3.99
N CYS A 129 -2.85 12.41 3.85
CA CYS A 129 -1.86 13.40 3.36
C CYS A 129 -1.95 13.52 1.82
N PRO A 130 -1.24 14.43 1.12
CA PRO A 130 -1.46 14.67 -0.30
C PRO A 130 -1.01 13.49 -1.17
N MET A 131 0.04 12.78 -0.74
CA MET A 131 0.50 11.56 -1.40
C MET A 131 -0.58 10.46 -1.34
N CYS A 132 -1.12 10.20 -0.15
CA CYS A 132 -2.16 9.20 0.06
C CYS A 132 -3.47 9.61 -0.62
N LEU A 133 -3.88 10.87 -0.49
CA LEU A 133 -5.07 11.42 -1.14
C LEU A 133 -4.96 11.27 -2.66
N GLY A 134 -3.82 11.64 -3.26
CA GLY A 134 -3.58 11.44 -4.69
C GLY A 134 -3.75 9.97 -5.09
N SER A 135 -3.20 9.05 -4.31
CA SER A 135 -3.32 7.61 -4.57
C SER A 135 -4.77 7.10 -4.45
N LEU A 136 -5.54 7.62 -3.50
CA LEU A 136 -6.98 7.32 -3.35
C LEU A 136 -7.78 7.82 -4.57
N TYR A 137 -7.48 9.00 -5.11
CA TYR A 137 -8.08 9.46 -6.37
C TYR A 137 -7.77 8.51 -7.53
N TYR A 138 -6.50 8.10 -7.70
CA TYR A 138 -6.09 7.20 -8.79
C TYR A 138 -6.76 5.83 -8.72
N CYS A 139 -6.92 5.27 -7.52
CA CYS A 139 -7.53 3.95 -7.38
C CYS A 139 -9.07 3.99 -7.33
N SER A 140 -9.68 5.16 -7.10
CA SER A 140 -11.13 5.38 -7.22
C SER A 140 -11.99 4.39 -6.41
N PRO A 141 -11.83 4.32 -5.07
CA PRO A 141 -12.78 3.62 -4.22
C PRO A 141 -14.15 4.31 -4.26
N ASP A 142 -15.20 3.62 -3.80
CA ASP A 142 -16.53 4.21 -3.72
C ASP A 142 -16.60 5.21 -2.57
N GLU A 143 -15.85 4.96 -1.49
CA GLU A 143 -15.82 5.82 -0.30
C GLU A 143 -14.49 5.72 0.45
N VAL A 144 -14.10 6.83 1.08
CA VAL A 144 -13.02 6.88 2.06
C VAL A 144 -13.57 7.41 3.38
N VAL A 145 -13.44 6.63 4.45
CA VAL A 145 -13.85 6.99 5.81
C VAL A 145 -12.59 7.32 6.61
N PHE A 146 -12.45 8.55 7.09
CA PHE A 146 -11.35 8.95 7.98
C PHE A 146 -11.83 9.10 9.42
N LEU A 147 -11.05 8.61 10.38
CA LEU A 147 -11.48 8.52 11.79
C LEU A 147 -11.03 9.69 12.67
N THR A 148 -10.05 10.47 12.22
CA THR A 148 -9.49 11.59 12.98
C THR A 148 -9.08 12.71 12.03
N THR A 149 -9.35 13.96 12.43
CA THR A 149 -8.94 15.13 11.64
C THR A 149 -7.49 15.48 11.92
N ARG A 150 -6.90 16.32 11.06
CA ARG A 150 -5.54 16.80 11.29
C ARG A 150 -5.40 17.62 12.56
N ASP A 151 -6.34 18.52 12.77
CA ASP A 151 -6.35 19.42 13.93
C ASP A 151 -6.39 18.61 15.24
N ASP A 152 -7.05 17.45 15.23
CA ASP A 152 -7.12 16.57 16.41
C ASP A 152 -5.79 15.85 16.71
N TYR A 153 -5.02 15.42 15.70
CA TYR A 153 -3.80 14.63 15.93
C TYR A 153 -2.51 15.45 15.90
N GLU A 154 -2.52 16.65 15.32
CA GLU A 154 -1.34 17.53 15.19
C GLU A 154 -0.65 17.84 16.54
N PRO A 155 -1.36 18.08 17.66
CA PRO A 155 -0.73 18.29 18.96
C PRO A 155 0.02 17.07 19.51
N HIS A 156 -0.25 15.88 18.98
CA HIS A 156 0.28 14.61 19.47
C HIS A 156 1.30 13.98 18.53
N TYR A 157 1.45 14.51 17.31
CA TYR A 157 2.26 13.90 16.27
C TYR A 157 3.02 14.96 15.48
N VAL A 158 4.34 14.79 15.44
CA VAL A 158 5.25 15.66 14.68
C VAL A 158 5.90 14.84 13.57
N ASP A 159 5.84 15.34 12.34
CA ASP A 159 6.67 14.86 11.23
C ASP A 159 7.41 16.07 10.65
N ASP A 160 8.67 16.24 11.07
CA ASP A 160 9.50 17.35 10.63
C ASP A 160 10.16 17.00 9.29
N ARG A 161 9.68 17.63 8.22
CA ARG A 161 10.17 17.46 6.86
C ARG A 161 10.72 18.78 6.35
N LYS A 162 11.87 18.72 5.68
CA LYS A 162 12.58 19.90 5.16
C LYS A 162 11.71 20.89 4.37
N TYR A 163 10.73 20.39 3.60
CA TYR A 163 10.00 21.20 2.62
C TYR A 163 8.53 21.47 2.96
N PHE A 164 7.99 20.88 4.03
CA PHE A 164 6.60 21.14 4.43
C PHE A 164 6.40 20.84 5.92
N GLU A 165 5.49 21.57 6.54
CA GLU A 165 5.07 21.38 7.92
C GLU A 165 3.75 20.63 7.95
N LEU A 166 3.53 19.82 8.99
CA LEU A 166 2.31 19.02 9.13
C LEU A 166 1.05 19.89 9.13
N ALA A 167 1.08 21.09 9.72
CA ALA A 167 -0.06 22.00 9.74
C ALA A 167 -0.41 22.55 8.34
N THR A 168 0.58 22.83 7.49
CA THR A 168 0.40 23.62 6.25
C THR A 168 0.74 22.85 4.97
N PHE A 169 0.98 21.54 5.03
CA PHE A 169 1.45 20.82 3.84
C PHE A 169 0.48 20.84 2.66
N TYR A 170 -0.84 21.01 2.86
CA TYR A 170 -1.75 21.18 1.72
C TYR A 170 -1.53 22.51 1.00
N ASP A 171 -1.26 23.58 1.74
CA ASP A 171 -0.95 24.89 1.18
C ASP A 171 0.30 24.83 0.32
N GLU A 172 1.29 24.04 0.75
CA GLU A 172 2.52 23.83 -0.01
C GLU A 172 2.27 23.16 -1.37
N PHE A 173 1.35 22.19 -1.44
CA PHE A 173 0.98 21.52 -2.69
C PHE A 173 0.12 22.40 -3.61
N ALA A 174 -0.67 23.31 -3.03
CA ALA A 174 -1.52 24.25 -3.77
C ALA A 174 -0.72 25.37 -4.47
N LYS A 175 0.49 25.67 -4.00
CA LYS A 175 1.37 26.67 -4.63
C LYS A 175 1.75 26.29 -6.06
N ASP A 176 1.87 27.32 -6.89
CA ASP A 176 2.57 27.24 -8.18
C ASP A 176 3.97 26.63 -7.98
N TRP A 177 4.44 25.81 -8.93
CA TRP A 177 5.65 25.01 -8.69
C TRP A 177 6.91 25.85 -8.50
N GLN A 178 6.93 27.08 -9.03
CA GLN A 178 8.02 28.04 -8.81
C GLN A 178 8.03 28.63 -7.39
N GLN A 179 6.91 28.58 -6.66
CA GLN A 179 6.74 29.17 -5.33
C GLN A 179 6.87 28.15 -4.19
N ARG A 180 7.09 26.88 -4.53
CA ARG A 180 7.26 25.81 -3.53
C ARG A 180 8.61 25.92 -2.84
N ARG A 181 8.64 25.53 -1.55
CA ARG A 181 9.85 25.28 -0.76
C ARG A 181 10.70 24.17 -1.38
N LEU A 182 10.08 23.21 -2.07
CA LEU A 182 10.78 22.21 -2.86
C LEU A 182 11.39 22.89 -4.11
N PRO A 183 12.72 22.98 -4.24
CA PRO A 183 13.34 23.61 -5.40
C PRO A 183 13.07 22.78 -6.66
N MET A 184 12.43 23.41 -7.63
CA MET A 184 12.06 22.82 -8.91
C MET A 184 12.62 23.68 -10.05
N ARG A 185 13.04 23.04 -11.14
CA ARG A 185 13.58 23.70 -12.35
C ARG A 185 12.94 23.12 -13.59
N TYR A 186 12.36 23.98 -14.43
CA TYR A 186 11.85 23.59 -15.75
C TYR A 186 12.95 23.68 -16.81
N ASP A 187 13.19 22.57 -17.52
CA ASP A 187 14.21 22.42 -18.57
C ASP A 187 13.55 21.75 -19.79
N PRO A 188 12.83 22.52 -20.64
CA PRO A 188 12.03 21.95 -21.71
C PRO A 188 12.90 21.25 -22.76
N ARG A 189 12.55 20.01 -23.09
CA ARG A 189 13.16 19.22 -24.17
C ARG A 189 12.06 18.76 -25.13
N PRO A 190 12.06 19.20 -26.41
CA PRO A 190 11.05 18.76 -27.37
C PRO A 190 10.90 17.24 -27.47
N ALA A 191 12.03 16.52 -27.37
CA ALA A 191 12.07 15.06 -27.36
C ALA A 191 11.32 14.40 -26.18
N ALA A 192 11.11 15.11 -25.08
CA ALA A 192 10.32 14.58 -23.97
C ALA A 192 8.84 14.39 -24.35
N VAL A 193 8.31 15.24 -25.25
CA VAL A 193 6.94 15.12 -25.76
C VAL A 193 6.79 13.89 -26.68
N ASP A 194 7.86 13.47 -27.35
CA ASP A 194 7.84 12.29 -28.23
C ASP A 194 7.51 11.00 -27.48
N VAL A 195 7.84 10.91 -26.18
CA VAL A 195 7.47 9.74 -25.35
C VAL A 195 5.95 9.60 -25.24
N TYR A 196 5.23 10.72 -25.09
CA TYR A 196 3.77 10.73 -25.04
C TYR A 196 3.15 10.39 -26.39
N ARG A 197 3.75 10.86 -27.49
CA ARG A 197 3.34 10.47 -28.86
C ARG A 197 3.53 8.98 -29.09
N LEU A 198 4.66 8.40 -28.65
CA LEU A 198 4.92 6.97 -28.71
C LEU A 198 3.91 6.18 -27.88
N TRP A 199 3.62 6.64 -26.66
CA TRP A 199 2.59 6.02 -25.82
C TRP A 199 1.25 6.01 -26.56
N GLN A 200 0.82 7.16 -27.08
CA GLN A 200 -0.43 7.32 -27.84
C GLN A 200 -0.53 6.34 -29.03
N GLN A 201 0.52 6.24 -29.84
CA GLN A 201 0.59 5.32 -30.99
C GLN A 201 0.42 3.85 -30.57
N ARG A 202 1.07 3.43 -29.48
CA ARG A 202 0.96 2.06 -28.96
C ARG A 202 -0.37 1.75 -28.30
N ASN A 203 -1.16 2.78 -28.01
CA ASN A 203 -2.33 2.71 -27.17
C ASN A 203 -3.63 3.05 -27.92
N GLY A 204 -3.66 2.95 -29.25
CA GLY A 204 -4.89 3.16 -30.02
C GLY A 204 -5.13 4.59 -30.49
N GLY A 205 -4.07 5.39 -30.63
CA GLY A 205 -4.13 6.70 -31.28
C GLY A 205 -4.81 7.76 -30.42
N ASP A 206 -5.62 8.62 -31.04
CA ASP A 206 -6.24 9.84 -30.47
C ASP A 206 -7.26 9.53 -29.34
N ARG A 207 -6.80 8.93 -28.24
CA ARG A 207 -7.51 8.87 -26.96
C ARG A 207 -7.57 10.29 -26.41
N ARG A 208 -8.72 10.93 -26.57
CA ARG A 208 -9.05 12.14 -25.81
C ARG A 208 -9.72 11.70 -24.52
N ALA A 209 -9.36 12.31 -23.39
CA ALA A 209 -10.21 12.23 -22.21
C ALA A 209 -11.61 12.66 -22.65
N ALA A 210 -12.64 11.87 -22.31
CA ALA A 210 -14.02 12.31 -22.54
C ALA A 210 -14.14 13.68 -21.88
N ALA A 211 -14.53 14.70 -22.66
CA ALA A 211 -14.73 16.03 -22.11
C ALA A 211 -15.73 15.88 -20.96
N GLY A 212 -15.27 16.10 -19.73
CA GLY A 212 -16.13 16.03 -18.56
C GLY A 212 -17.26 17.02 -18.78
N THR A 213 -18.50 16.53 -18.79
CA THR A 213 -19.67 17.39 -18.66
C THR A 213 -19.55 18.07 -17.30
N ALA A 214 -19.11 19.33 -17.30
CA ALA A 214 -19.25 20.20 -16.15
C ALA A 214 -20.76 20.30 -15.85
N GLY A 215 -21.18 19.65 -14.77
CA GLY A 215 -22.50 19.81 -14.15
C GLY A 215 -22.41 20.84 -13.05
#